data_AF-A0A3D5CCJ5-F1
#
_entry.id   AF-A0A3D5CCJ5-F1
#
_cell.length_a   1.000
_cell.length_b   1.000
_cell.length_c   1.000
_cell.angle_alpha   90.00
_cell.angle_beta   90.00
_cell.angle_gamma   90.00
#
_symmetry.space_group_name_H-M   'P 1'
#
loop_
_entity.id
_entity.type
_entity.pdbx_description
1 polymer ?
#
loop_
_entity_poly.entity_id
_entity_poly.type
_entity_poly.pdbx_seq_one_letter_code
_entity_poly.pdbx_strand_id
1 'polypeptide(L)'
;MRRLIGTVLAILGILVLSACAGLPVSGPVTAGRPVDEVRTGPEVRFFPDGPQPGATQEEIVEGFLLAGSGSSADWATARSFLAPAIQSSWDPSAGVAVVPTGEIVAQPAVDDTVKVILAPVASVDATGRYEPALGGTATLAFELIQVAGQWRISKAPDGIVLDESVFGTVFHRYSVMYFDTSWTYLVPDERWFPTTSAAVRITGALVDEQPSDWLAGAVS
;
A
#
# COMPACT_ATOMS: atom_id res chain seq x y z
N MET A 1 -45.64 46.74 3.11
CA MET A 1 -44.36 46.43 2.44
C MET A 1 -43.33 45.75 3.37
N ARG A 2 -42.94 46.32 4.52
CA ARG A 2 -41.99 45.69 5.47
C ARG A 2 -42.34 44.26 5.92
N ARG A 3 -43.64 43.97 6.14
CA ARG A 3 -44.10 42.62 6.53
C ARG A 3 -44.00 41.61 5.39
N LEU A 4 -44.24 42.03 4.15
CA LEU A 4 -44.13 41.18 2.95
C LEU A 4 -42.66 40.82 2.66
N ILE A 5 -41.74 41.77 2.83
CA ILE A 5 -40.30 41.55 2.65
C ILE A 5 -39.78 40.55 3.69
N GLY A 6 -40.22 40.66 4.95
CA GLY A 6 -39.86 39.72 6.01
C GLY A 6 -40.32 38.28 5.73
N THR A 7 -41.54 38.12 5.21
CA THR A 7 -42.07 36.79 4.84
C THR A 7 -41.30 36.17 3.69
N VAL A 8 -40.96 36.96 2.65
CA VAL A 8 -40.18 36.47 1.50
C VAL A 8 -38.77 36.03 1.92
N LEU A 9 -38.10 36.81 2.77
CA LEU A 9 -36.77 36.43 3.29
C LEU A 9 -36.81 35.18 4.17
N ALA A 10 -37.85 35.02 4.98
CA ALA A 10 -38.00 33.82 5.82
C ALA A 10 -38.22 32.56 4.97
N ILE A 11 -39.04 32.63 3.92
CA ILE A 11 -39.28 31.53 2.99
C ILE A 11 -37.98 31.16 2.25
N LEU A 12 -37.24 32.17 1.76
CA LEU A 12 -35.98 31.95 1.06
C LEU A 12 -34.91 31.29 1.96
N GLY A 13 -34.86 31.68 3.23
CA GLY A 13 -33.97 31.05 4.22
C GLY A 13 -34.25 29.56 4.41
N ILE A 14 -35.52 29.18 4.53
CA ILE A 14 -35.94 27.77 4.73
C ILE A 14 -35.56 26.90 3.52
N LEU A 15 -35.71 27.43 2.29
CA LEU A 15 -35.36 26.71 1.05
C LEU A 15 -33.85 26.41 0.95
N VAL A 16 -32.98 27.31 1.43
CA VAL A 16 -31.52 27.11 1.44
C VAL A 16 -31.11 26.06 2.48
N LEU A 17 -31.80 25.99 3.62
CA LEU A 17 -31.53 25.00 4.68
C LEU A 17 -31.96 23.58 4.31
N SER A 18 -32.88 23.39 3.37
CA SER A 18 -33.29 22.07 2.87
C SER A 18 -32.45 21.54 1.70
N ALA A 19 -31.39 22.25 1.29
CA ALA A 19 -30.55 21.87 0.15
C ALA A 19 -29.46 20.83 0.47
N CYS A 20 -29.46 20.23 1.65
CA CYS A 20 -28.59 19.09 1.93
C CYS A 20 -28.97 17.92 1.02
N ALA A 21 -28.15 17.64 0.00
CA ALA A 21 -28.27 16.45 -0.83
C ALA A 21 -28.15 15.21 0.08
N GLY A 22 -29.26 14.50 0.28
CA GLY A 22 -29.27 13.23 0.98
C GLY A 22 -28.59 12.17 0.12
N LEU A 23 -27.75 11.32 0.74
CA LEU A 23 -27.29 10.10 0.10
C LEU A 23 -28.51 9.25 -0.31
N PRO A 24 -28.55 8.68 -1.53
CA PRO A 24 -29.64 7.83 -1.95
C PRO A 24 -29.73 6.61 -1.03
N VAL A 25 -30.77 6.59 -0.18
CA VAL A 25 -31.05 5.47 0.75
C VAL A 25 -31.79 4.31 0.08
N SER A 26 -32.04 4.41 -1.22
CA SER A 26 -32.74 3.42 -2.02
C SER A 26 -32.08 3.27 -3.38
N GLY A 27 -31.92 2.02 -3.81
CA GLY A 27 -31.42 1.64 -5.12
C GLY A 27 -31.81 0.19 -5.41
N PRO A 28 -31.70 -0.26 -6.66
CA PRO A 28 -31.95 -1.66 -7.00
C PRO A 28 -31.07 -2.58 -6.15
N VAL A 29 -31.67 -3.61 -5.54
CA VAL A 29 -30.92 -4.66 -4.85
C VAL A 29 -30.40 -5.64 -5.90
N THR A 30 -29.08 -5.68 -6.08
CA THR A 30 -28.44 -6.75 -6.85
C THR A 30 -28.10 -7.87 -5.88
N ALA A 31 -28.60 -9.08 -6.15
CA ALA A 31 -28.19 -10.25 -5.37
C ALA A 31 -26.66 -10.39 -5.44
N GLY A 32 -26.00 -10.41 -4.29
CA GLY A 32 -24.58 -10.75 -4.22
C GLY A 32 -24.34 -12.17 -4.75
N ARG A 33 -23.11 -12.44 -5.16
CA ARG A 33 -22.73 -13.81 -5.57
C ARG A 33 -22.96 -14.77 -4.39
N PRO A 34 -23.44 -16.01 -4.64
CA PRO A 34 -23.54 -17.03 -3.60
C PRO A 34 -22.16 -17.26 -2.98
N VAL A 35 -22.13 -17.55 -1.68
CA VAL A 35 -20.90 -17.78 -0.90
C VAL A 35 -20.02 -18.86 -1.54
N ASP A 36 -20.65 -19.78 -2.28
CA ASP A 36 -20.04 -20.95 -2.92
C ASP A 36 -19.38 -20.63 -4.28
N GLU A 37 -19.68 -19.46 -4.89
CA GLU A 37 -19.05 -18.98 -6.13
C GLU A 37 -17.77 -18.17 -5.89
N VAL A 38 -17.46 -17.86 -4.63
CA VAL A 38 -16.17 -17.28 -4.30
C VAL A 38 -15.13 -18.38 -4.48
N ARG A 39 -14.39 -18.32 -5.60
CA ARG A 39 -13.11 -19.02 -5.77
C ARG A 39 -12.07 -18.44 -4.81
N THR A 40 -12.33 -18.44 -3.52
CA THR A 40 -11.30 -18.30 -2.50
C THR A 40 -10.81 -19.71 -2.21
N GLY A 41 -9.78 -20.12 -2.95
CA GLY A 41 -8.79 -20.99 -2.32
C GLY A 41 -8.32 -20.34 -1.01
N PRO A 42 -7.77 -21.11 -0.06
CA PRO A 42 -7.32 -20.55 1.21
C PRO A 42 -6.43 -19.33 0.95
N GLU A 43 -6.77 -18.19 1.56
CA GLU A 43 -5.95 -16.98 1.49
C GLU A 43 -4.62 -17.28 2.17
N VAL A 44 -3.57 -17.45 1.37
CA VAL A 44 -2.23 -17.73 1.89
C VAL A 44 -1.68 -16.44 2.45
N ARG A 45 -1.29 -16.47 3.73
CA ARG A 45 -0.68 -15.34 4.43
C ARG A 45 0.70 -15.75 4.93
N PHE A 46 1.65 -14.83 4.81
CA PHE A 46 2.99 -15.01 5.34
C PHE A 46 3.07 -14.45 6.76
N PHE A 47 3.66 -15.25 7.64
CA PHE A 47 3.96 -14.88 9.01
C PHE A 47 5.47 -15.02 9.20
N PRO A 48 6.25 -14.03 8.72
CA PRO A 48 7.69 -14.06 8.88
C PRO A 48 8.06 -14.00 10.37
N ASP A 49 9.24 -14.54 10.68
CA ASP A 49 9.80 -14.47 12.02
C ASP A 49 10.31 -13.06 12.35
N GLY A 50 10.29 -12.72 13.64
CA GLY A 50 10.91 -11.49 14.15
C GLY A 50 12.44 -11.60 14.30
N PRO A 51 13.11 -10.53 14.77
CA PRO A 51 14.55 -10.51 14.97
C PRO A 51 14.97 -11.55 16.01
N GLN A 52 15.92 -12.40 15.63
CA GLN A 52 16.42 -13.46 16.51
C GLN A 52 17.41 -12.91 17.54
N PRO A 53 17.42 -13.43 18.79
CA PRO A 53 18.40 -13.03 19.78
C PRO A 53 19.83 -13.35 19.35
N GLY A 54 20.73 -12.37 19.45
CA GLY A 54 22.13 -12.53 19.09
C GLY A 54 22.41 -12.57 17.58
N ALA A 55 21.40 -12.28 16.74
CA ALA A 55 21.57 -12.17 15.30
C ALA A 55 22.62 -11.12 14.93
N THR A 56 23.39 -11.38 13.88
CA THR A 56 24.36 -10.42 13.32
C THR A 56 23.65 -9.25 12.65
N GLN A 57 24.42 -8.22 12.26
CA GLN A 57 23.85 -7.05 11.59
C GLN A 57 23.25 -7.43 10.22
N GLU A 58 23.91 -8.34 9.51
CA GLU A 58 23.47 -8.89 8.23
C GLU A 58 22.18 -9.69 8.40
N GLU A 59 22.12 -10.59 9.38
CA GLU A 59 20.92 -11.41 9.67
C GLU A 59 19.71 -10.55 10.05
N ILE A 60 19.92 -9.43 10.77
CA ILE A 60 18.86 -8.46 11.09
C ILE A 60 18.33 -7.79 9.81
N VAL A 61 19.21 -7.42 8.88
CA VAL A 61 18.81 -6.77 7.63
C VAL A 61 18.11 -7.75 6.68
N GLU A 62 18.63 -8.97 6.55
CA GLU A 62 17.99 -10.03 5.77
C GLU A 62 16.62 -10.40 6.34
N GLY A 63 16.53 -10.57 7.66
CA GLY A 63 15.26 -10.82 8.35
C GLY A 63 14.24 -9.68 8.15
N PHE A 64 14.69 -8.42 8.20
CA PHE A 64 13.85 -7.27 7.89
C PHE A 64 13.29 -7.30 6.46
N LEU A 65 14.14 -7.61 5.47
CA LEU A 65 13.72 -7.70 4.07
C LEU A 65 12.74 -8.87 3.84
N LEU A 66 13.01 -10.04 4.42
CA LEU A 66 12.11 -11.19 4.37
C LEU A 66 10.77 -10.90 5.06
N ALA A 67 10.80 -10.13 6.15
CA ALA A 67 9.61 -9.71 6.87
C ALA A 67 8.70 -8.78 6.06
N GLY A 68 9.18 -8.21 4.94
CA GLY A 68 8.38 -7.49 3.96
C GLY A 68 7.21 -8.29 3.39
N SER A 69 7.29 -9.63 3.40
CA SER A 69 6.20 -10.52 2.98
C SER A 69 4.98 -10.50 3.92
N GLY A 70 5.19 -10.12 5.19
CA GLY A 70 4.16 -10.12 6.23
C GLY A 70 3.37 -8.82 6.26
N SER A 71 2.50 -8.59 5.26
CA SER A 71 1.69 -7.35 5.14
C SER A 71 0.57 -7.19 6.17
N SER A 72 0.48 -8.07 7.16
CA SER A 72 -0.53 -7.99 8.23
C SER A 72 -0.19 -6.91 9.25
N ALA A 73 -1.21 -6.28 9.82
CA ALA A 73 -1.08 -5.25 10.86
C ALA A 73 -0.04 -4.17 10.51
N ASP A 74 -0.07 -3.69 9.26
CA ASP A 74 0.86 -2.66 8.75
C ASP A 74 2.34 -3.06 8.88
N TRP A 75 2.68 -4.25 8.37
CA TRP A 75 4.03 -4.83 8.40
C TRP A 75 4.65 -4.89 9.81
N ALA A 76 3.84 -5.23 10.82
CA ALA A 76 4.25 -5.25 12.22
C ALA A 76 5.53 -6.07 12.48
N THR A 77 5.70 -7.20 11.80
CA THR A 77 6.93 -8.01 11.92
C THR A 77 8.15 -7.27 11.40
N ALA A 78 8.09 -6.67 10.21
CA ALA A 78 9.21 -5.90 9.66
C ALA A 78 9.57 -4.72 10.59
N ARG A 79 8.54 -4.01 11.12
CA ARG A 79 8.73 -2.94 12.11
C ARG A 79 9.47 -3.42 13.37
N SER A 80 9.36 -4.69 13.75
CA SER A 80 10.05 -5.21 14.95
C SER A 80 11.59 -5.27 14.82
N PHE A 81 12.12 -5.28 13.59
CA PHE A 81 13.57 -5.19 13.33
C PHE A 81 14.12 -3.76 13.45
N LEU A 82 13.24 -2.76 13.36
CA LEU A 82 13.61 -1.36 13.43
C LEU A 82 13.83 -0.91 14.88
N ALA A 83 14.69 0.10 15.05
CA ALA A 83 14.86 0.78 16.33
C ALA A 83 13.60 1.58 16.67
N PRO A 84 13.23 1.71 17.96
CA PRO A 84 11.99 2.39 18.36
C PRO A 84 11.82 3.80 17.78
N ALA A 85 12.92 4.51 17.55
CA ALA A 85 12.94 5.87 17.03
C ALA A 85 12.39 6.00 15.60
N ILE A 86 12.55 4.97 14.76
CA ILE A 86 12.10 5.01 13.35
C ILE A 86 10.91 4.09 13.06
N GLN A 87 10.49 3.27 14.04
CA GLN A 87 9.41 2.29 13.90
C GLN A 87 8.10 2.89 13.39
N SER A 88 7.78 4.13 13.76
CA SER A 88 6.54 4.80 13.36
C SER A 88 6.66 5.64 12.09
N SER A 89 7.87 6.07 11.73
CA SER A 89 8.11 6.93 10.57
C SER A 89 8.46 6.15 9.31
N TRP A 90 8.96 4.92 9.44
CA TRP A 90 9.20 4.06 8.29
C TRP A 90 7.88 3.74 7.57
N ASP A 91 7.87 3.98 6.27
CA ASP A 91 6.68 3.80 5.42
C ASP A 91 6.84 2.57 4.52
N PRO A 92 6.21 1.42 4.84
CA PRO A 92 6.23 0.25 3.98
C PRO A 92 5.44 0.44 2.67
N SER A 93 4.57 1.46 2.60
CA SER A 93 3.71 1.71 1.44
C SER A 93 4.34 2.61 0.38
N ALA A 94 5.52 3.19 0.67
CA ALA A 94 6.24 4.07 -0.25
C ALA A 94 6.61 3.39 -1.58
N GLY A 95 6.75 2.06 -1.58
CA GLY A 95 6.93 1.27 -2.78
C GLY A 95 7.33 -0.17 -2.49
N VAL A 96 7.37 -0.98 -3.55
CA VAL A 96 7.77 -2.38 -3.54
C VAL A 96 8.82 -2.59 -4.62
N ALA A 97 9.96 -3.17 -4.26
CA ALA A 97 10.88 -3.75 -5.24
C ALA A 97 10.66 -5.26 -5.32
N VAL A 98 10.36 -5.79 -6.51
CA VAL A 98 10.24 -7.23 -6.75
C VAL A 98 11.55 -7.74 -7.28
N VAL A 99 12.15 -8.72 -6.61
CA VAL A 99 13.48 -9.26 -6.93
C VAL A 99 13.40 -10.76 -7.28
N PRO A 100 14.33 -11.28 -8.09
CA PRO A 100 14.40 -12.70 -8.40
C PRO A 100 14.54 -13.55 -7.13
N THR A 101 14.04 -14.78 -7.21
CA THR A 101 14.01 -15.66 -6.04
C THR A 101 15.40 -15.99 -5.51
N GLY A 102 15.61 -15.75 -4.22
CA GLY A 102 16.86 -16.07 -3.53
C GLY A 102 18.02 -15.07 -3.77
N GLU A 103 17.75 -13.88 -4.32
CA GLU A 103 18.77 -12.85 -4.56
C GLU A 103 18.87 -11.76 -3.46
N ILE A 104 18.18 -11.94 -2.33
CA ILE A 104 18.31 -11.02 -1.18
C ILE A 104 19.49 -11.48 -0.33
N VAL A 105 20.66 -10.87 -0.52
CA VAL A 105 21.87 -11.18 0.23
C VAL A 105 22.51 -9.90 0.77
N ALA A 106 22.72 -9.86 2.09
CA ALA A 106 23.42 -8.75 2.73
C ALA A 106 24.94 -8.87 2.57
N GLN A 107 25.59 -7.72 2.34
CA GLN A 107 27.05 -7.63 2.39
C GLN A 107 27.53 -7.52 3.84
N PRO A 108 28.79 -7.92 4.12
CA PRO A 108 29.39 -7.73 5.43
C PRO A 108 29.27 -6.28 5.91
N ALA A 109 28.93 -6.11 7.18
CA ALA A 109 28.80 -4.81 7.81
C ALA A 109 30.15 -4.08 7.83
N VAL A 110 30.10 -2.78 7.54
CA VAL A 110 31.23 -1.85 7.66
C VAL A 110 30.74 -0.62 8.40
N ASP A 111 31.38 -0.28 9.52
CA ASP A 111 31.00 0.87 10.36
C ASP A 111 29.50 0.90 10.71
N ASP A 112 29.00 -0.23 11.22
CA ASP A 112 27.59 -0.46 11.56
C ASP A 112 26.58 -0.25 10.41
N THR A 113 27.08 -0.27 9.17
CA THR A 113 26.29 -0.14 7.95
C THR A 113 26.31 -1.44 7.17
N VAL A 114 25.13 -1.94 6.83
CA VAL A 114 24.94 -3.10 5.96
C VAL A 114 24.39 -2.62 4.62
N LYS A 115 24.95 -3.13 3.53
CA LYS A 115 24.48 -2.86 2.16
C LYS A 115 23.88 -4.11 1.54
N VAL A 116 22.80 -3.94 0.80
CA VAL A 116 22.15 -5.01 0.04
C VAL A 116 22.11 -4.57 -1.41
N ILE A 117 22.68 -5.37 -2.31
CA ILE A 117 22.57 -5.15 -3.75
C ILE A 117 21.45 -6.04 -4.26
N LEU A 118 20.50 -5.42 -4.97
CA LEU A 118 19.35 -6.08 -5.54
C LEU A 118 19.36 -5.89 -7.06
N ALA A 119 18.78 -6.83 -7.81
CA ALA A 119 18.50 -6.67 -9.23
C ALA A 119 16.98 -6.78 -9.45
N PRO A 120 16.20 -5.71 -9.21
CA PRO A 120 14.76 -5.78 -9.32
C PRO A 120 14.30 -6.17 -10.72
N VAL A 121 13.28 -7.02 -10.82
CA VAL A 121 12.60 -7.38 -12.07
C VAL A 121 11.33 -6.57 -12.27
N ALA A 122 10.80 -5.98 -11.21
CA ALA A 122 9.69 -5.03 -11.26
C ALA A 122 9.66 -4.14 -10.02
N SER A 123 8.85 -3.10 -10.09
CA SER A 123 8.52 -2.25 -8.96
C SER A 123 7.03 -1.97 -8.90
N VAL A 124 6.53 -1.68 -7.70
CA VAL A 124 5.20 -1.10 -7.47
C VAL A 124 5.41 0.21 -6.72
N ASP A 125 4.86 1.31 -7.22
CA ASP A 125 4.95 2.60 -6.52
C ASP A 125 3.90 2.75 -5.42
N ALA A 126 3.92 3.88 -4.72
CA ALA A 126 2.98 4.18 -3.64
C ALA A 126 1.51 4.19 -4.09
N THR A 127 1.22 4.47 -5.36
CA THR A 127 -0.15 4.46 -5.93
C THR A 127 -0.62 3.06 -6.33
N GLY A 128 0.28 2.07 -6.27
CA GLY A 128 0.01 0.70 -6.71
C GLY A 128 0.31 0.47 -8.19
N ARG A 129 0.96 1.40 -8.90
CA ARG A 129 1.32 1.20 -10.30
C ARG A 129 2.50 0.24 -10.40
N TYR A 130 2.33 -0.81 -11.20
CA TYR A 130 3.38 -1.80 -11.46
C TYR A 130 4.17 -1.43 -12.72
N GLU A 131 5.50 -1.47 -12.61
CA GLU A 131 6.41 -1.26 -13.72
C GLU A 131 7.44 -2.39 -13.79
N PRO A 132 7.52 -3.13 -14.92
CA PRO A 132 8.63 -4.04 -15.17
C PRO A 132 9.95 -3.28 -15.19
N ALA A 133 10.98 -3.82 -14.54
CA ALA A 133 12.32 -3.28 -14.61
C ALA A 133 12.97 -3.69 -15.95
N LEU A 134 13.70 -2.76 -16.57
CA LEU A 134 14.45 -3.03 -17.81
C LEU A 134 15.88 -3.56 -17.53
N GLY A 135 16.09 -4.12 -16.33
CA GLY A 135 17.39 -4.52 -15.79
C GLY A 135 18.08 -3.42 -14.97
N GLY A 136 19.24 -3.75 -14.42
CA GLY A 136 20.03 -2.88 -13.55
C GLY A 136 20.11 -3.41 -12.11
N THR A 137 20.86 -2.70 -11.27
CA THR A 137 20.98 -3.01 -9.85
C THR A 137 20.62 -1.80 -8.99
N ALA A 138 20.06 -2.07 -7.82
CA ALA A 138 19.82 -1.09 -6.78
C ALA A 138 20.66 -1.45 -5.55
N THR A 139 21.16 -0.45 -4.83
CA THR A 139 21.84 -0.67 -3.55
C THR A 139 21.03 -0.03 -2.44
N LEU A 140 20.57 -0.84 -1.50
CA LEU A 140 19.96 -0.38 -0.25
C LEU A 140 21.04 -0.32 0.83
N ALA A 141 20.96 0.68 1.69
CA ALA A 141 21.88 0.86 2.80
C ALA A 141 21.10 0.99 4.11
N PHE A 142 21.54 0.26 5.12
CA PHE A 142 20.93 0.19 6.44
C PHE A 142 21.96 0.55 7.48
N GLU A 143 21.63 1.47 8.39
CA GLU A 143 22.47 1.81 9.55
C GLU A 143 21.88 1.12 10.78
N LEU A 144 22.72 0.43 11.57
CA LEU A 144 22.28 -0.34 12.72
C LEU A 144 22.81 0.24 14.03
N ILE A 145 22.05 0.01 15.10
CA ILE A 145 22.44 0.36 16.47
C ILE A 145 22.10 -0.79 17.42
N GLN A 146 22.76 -0.85 18.56
CA GLN A 146 22.35 -1.76 19.62
C GLN A 146 21.28 -1.13 20.52
N VAL A 147 20.17 -1.85 20.71
CA VAL A 147 19.11 -1.55 21.66
C VAL A 147 19.01 -2.71 22.64
N ALA A 148 19.29 -2.45 23.92
CA ALA A 148 19.31 -3.48 24.96
C ALA A 148 20.20 -4.70 24.62
N GLY A 149 21.36 -4.44 23.99
CA GLY A 149 22.31 -5.48 23.59
C GLY A 149 21.90 -6.32 22.37
N GLN A 150 20.87 -5.89 21.63
CA GLN A 150 20.41 -6.52 20.39
C GLN A 150 20.49 -5.53 19.23
N TRP A 151 20.88 -5.98 18.05
CA TRP A 151 20.95 -5.14 16.86
C TRP A 151 19.55 -4.75 16.37
N ARG A 152 19.39 -3.49 16.00
CA ARG A 152 18.18 -2.92 15.41
C ARG A 152 18.55 -1.93 14.31
N ILE A 153 17.72 -1.84 13.28
CA ILE A 153 17.93 -0.91 12.17
C ILE A 153 17.52 0.49 12.62
N SER A 154 18.47 1.42 12.63
CA SER A 154 18.24 2.84 12.97
C SER A 154 17.89 3.70 11.76
N LYS A 155 18.22 3.22 10.55
CA LYS A 155 17.89 3.87 9.29
C LYS A 155 17.66 2.82 8.22
N ALA A 156 16.53 2.91 7.54
CA ALA A 156 16.16 2.06 6.42
C ALA A 156 15.57 2.95 5.31
N PRO A 157 15.73 2.56 4.03
CA PRO A 157 14.88 3.09 2.97
C PRO A 157 13.41 2.75 3.24
N ASP A 158 12.51 3.66 2.90
CA ASP A 158 11.07 3.38 2.88
C ASP A 158 10.73 2.39 1.76
N GLY A 159 9.62 1.68 1.95
CA GLY A 159 9.18 0.60 1.08
C GLY A 159 9.66 -0.78 1.50
N ILE A 160 9.25 -1.79 0.73
CA ILE A 160 9.54 -3.20 0.98
C ILE A 160 10.21 -3.85 -0.24
N VAL A 161 10.91 -4.95 0.02
CA VAL A 161 11.46 -5.83 -1.02
C VAL A 161 10.70 -7.15 -0.94
N LEU A 162 10.25 -7.66 -2.09
CA LEU A 162 9.57 -8.94 -2.17
C LEU A 162 10.25 -9.84 -3.18
N ASP A 163 10.42 -11.10 -2.78
CA ASP A 163 10.77 -12.18 -3.69
C ASP A 163 9.64 -12.36 -4.72
N GLU A 164 9.98 -12.51 -6.00
CA GLU A 164 9.02 -12.71 -7.08
C GLU A 164 8.07 -13.89 -6.82
N SER A 165 8.57 -14.96 -6.19
CA SER A 165 7.77 -16.14 -5.82
C SER A 165 6.70 -15.84 -4.77
N VAL A 166 6.90 -14.78 -3.96
CA VAL A 166 6.00 -14.37 -2.87
C VAL A 166 5.09 -13.23 -3.31
N PHE A 167 5.55 -12.38 -4.24
CA PHE A 167 4.84 -11.18 -4.70
C PHE A 167 3.38 -11.43 -5.07
N GLY A 168 3.11 -12.43 -5.91
CA GLY A 168 1.76 -12.73 -6.39
C GLY A 168 0.79 -13.28 -5.33
N THR A 169 1.30 -13.61 -4.14
CA THR A 169 0.46 -14.01 -2.99
C THR A 169 0.20 -12.82 -2.06
N VAL A 170 1.20 -11.95 -1.85
CA VAL A 170 1.10 -10.79 -0.96
C VAL A 170 0.36 -9.64 -1.62
N PHE A 171 0.58 -9.45 -2.92
CA PHE A 171 -0.03 -8.41 -3.74
C PHE A 171 -0.87 -9.03 -4.85
N HIS A 172 -2.01 -8.40 -5.11
CA HIS A 172 -2.87 -8.75 -6.23
C HIS A 172 -3.15 -7.53 -7.09
N ARG A 173 -3.38 -7.79 -8.38
CA ARG A 173 -3.86 -6.78 -9.33
C ARG A 173 -5.36 -6.58 -9.16
N TYR A 174 -5.76 -5.34 -8.98
CA TYR A 174 -7.14 -4.89 -8.86
C TYR A 174 -7.42 -3.82 -9.92
N SER A 175 -8.59 -3.91 -10.55
CA SER A 175 -9.08 -2.89 -11.47
C SER A 175 -9.83 -1.83 -10.69
N VAL A 176 -9.22 -0.65 -10.50
CA VAL A 176 -9.88 0.53 -9.94
C VAL A 176 -10.62 1.22 -11.09
N MET A 177 -11.94 1.33 -10.99
CA MET A 177 -12.79 1.77 -12.10
C MET A 177 -13.11 3.26 -11.97
N TYR A 178 -12.76 4.03 -13.00
CA TYR A 178 -13.12 5.45 -13.14
C TYR A 178 -14.16 5.64 -14.24
N PHE A 179 -14.95 6.70 -14.18
CA PHE A 179 -15.84 7.06 -15.29
C PHE A 179 -15.04 7.76 -16.39
N ASP A 180 -15.37 7.49 -17.64
CA ASP A 180 -14.92 8.34 -18.74
C ASP A 180 -15.53 9.75 -18.60
N THR A 181 -14.97 10.74 -19.29
CA THR A 181 -15.46 12.13 -19.22
C THR A 181 -16.93 12.32 -19.61
N SER A 182 -17.53 11.36 -20.36
CA SER A 182 -18.95 11.37 -20.70
C SER A 182 -19.87 10.72 -19.65
N TRP A 183 -19.31 10.17 -18.56
CA TRP A 183 -20.03 9.44 -17.51
C TRP A 183 -20.83 8.23 -18.01
N THR A 184 -20.42 7.64 -19.12
CA THR A 184 -21.16 6.55 -19.79
C THR A 184 -20.45 5.22 -19.63
N TYR A 185 -19.12 5.22 -19.61
CA TYR A 185 -18.30 4.02 -19.58
C TYR A 185 -17.38 4.01 -18.36
N LEU A 186 -17.10 2.80 -17.86
CA LEU A 186 -16.07 2.59 -16.84
C LEU A 186 -14.75 2.23 -17.52
N VAL A 187 -13.69 2.90 -17.09
CA VAL A 187 -12.32 2.70 -17.57
C VAL A 187 -11.51 2.11 -16.41
N PRO A 188 -10.92 0.91 -16.59
CA PRO A 188 -10.11 0.28 -15.56
C PRO A 188 -8.72 0.92 -15.47
N ASP A 189 -8.31 1.23 -14.25
CA ASP A 189 -6.94 1.54 -13.83
C ASP A 189 -6.39 0.34 -13.04
N GLU A 190 -5.44 -0.39 -13.61
CA GLU A 190 -4.90 -1.61 -13.00
C GLU A 190 -3.85 -1.27 -11.94
N ARG A 191 -4.17 -1.55 -10.67
CA ARG A 191 -3.31 -1.26 -9.52
C ARG A 191 -3.01 -2.51 -8.71
N TRP A 192 -1.81 -2.60 -8.17
CA TRP A 192 -1.35 -3.68 -7.32
C TRP A 192 -1.39 -3.25 -5.85
N PHE A 193 -2.19 -3.96 -5.06
CA PHE A 193 -2.34 -3.68 -3.64
C PHE A 193 -2.11 -4.93 -2.79
N PRO A 194 -1.69 -4.77 -1.52
CA PRO A 194 -1.61 -5.88 -0.59
C PRO A 194 -2.99 -6.51 -0.38
N THR A 195 -3.08 -7.83 -0.43
CA THR A 195 -4.34 -8.57 -0.24
C THR A 195 -5.01 -8.26 1.09
N THR A 196 -4.22 -8.02 2.13
CA THR A 196 -4.65 -7.73 3.50
C THR A 196 -5.31 -6.36 3.67
N SER A 197 -5.08 -5.41 2.76
CA SER A 197 -5.57 -4.03 2.84
C SER A 197 -6.21 -3.52 1.55
N ALA A 198 -6.50 -4.41 0.59
CA ALA A 198 -6.99 -4.06 -0.74
C ALA A 198 -8.22 -3.13 -0.72
N ALA A 199 -9.22 -3.41 0.10
CA ALA A 199 -10.43 -2.58 0.18
C ALA A 199 -10.13 -1.13 0.60
N VAL A 200 -9.23 -0.95 1.57
CA VAL A 200 -8.81 0.38 2.04
C VAL A 200 -8.02 1.10 0.94
N ARG A 201 -7.08 0.40 0.29
CA ARG A 201 -6.26 0.97 -0.79
C ARG A 201 -7.08 1.34 -2.01
N ILE A 202 -8.05 0.52 -2.42
CA ILE A 202 -8.97 0.83 -3.52
C ILE A 202 -9.84 2.05 -3.17
N THR A 203 -10.32 2.13 -1.93
CA THR A 203 -11.13 3.28 -1.49
C THR A 203 -10.29 4.56 -1.51
N GLY A 204 -9.08 4.53 -0.95
CA GLY A 204 -8.15 5.67 -1.00
C GLY A 204 -7.82 6.08 -2.43
N ALA A 205 -7.58 5.12 -3.31
CA ALA A 205 -7.34 5.39 -4.73
C ALA A 205 -8.51 6.14 -5.40
N LEU A 206 -9.76 5.79 -5.07
CA LEU A 206 -10.95 6.42 -5.66
C LEU A 206 -11.33 7.77 -5.04
N VAL A 207 -10.98 8.00 -3.78
CA VAL A 207 -11.44 9.16 -3.01
C VAL A 207 -10.36 10.23 -2.87
N ASP A 208 -9.12 9.81 -2.61
CA ASP A 208 -8.03 10.69 -2.17
C ASP A 208 -6.94 10.85 -3.25
N GLU A 209 -6.88 9.97 -4.23
CA GLU A 209 -5.86 9.96 -5.28
C GLU A 209 -6.43 10.34 -6.65
N GLN A 210 -5.53 10.68 -7.58
CA GLN A 210 -5.89 10.83 -8.98
C GLN A 210 -5.79 9.49 -9.72
N PRO A 211 -6.52 9.33 -10.84
CA PRO A 211 -6.24 8.27 -11.80
C PRO A 211 -4.77 8.28 -12.20
N SER A 212 -4.24 7.12 -12.59
CA SER A 212 -2.86 7.03 -13.07
C SER A 212 -2.61 7.96 -14.27
N ASP A 213 -1.37 8.46 -14.39
CA ASP A 213 -1.01 9.52 -15.36
C ASP A 213 -1.37 9.19 -16.82
N TRP A 214 -1.40 7.91 -17.19
CA TRP A 214 -1.77 7.48 -18.55
C TRP A 214 -3.27 7.64 -18.84
N LEU A 215 -4.10 7.79 -17.79
CA LEU A 215 -5.53 8.11 -17.85
C LEU A 215 -5.82 9.61 -17.68
N ALA A 216 -4.79 10.44 -17.50
CA ALA A 216 -4.96 11.87 -17.28
C ALA A 216 -5.79 12.52 -18.41
N GLY A 217 -6.92 13.14 -18.02
CA GLY A 217 -7.85 13.80 -18.94
C GLY A 217 -8.78 12.87 -19.73
N ALA A 218 -8.61 11.55 -19.63
CA ALA A 218 -9.52 10.56 -20.23
C ALA A 218 -10.67 10.16 -19.30
N VAL A 219 -10.48 10.30 -18.00
CA VAL A 219 -11.41 9.87 -16.95
C VAL A 219 -11.68 11.01 -15.94
N SER A 220 -12.75 10.87 -15.17
CA SER A 220 -13.23 11.82 -14.15
C SER A 220 -13.43 11.17 -12.79
#